data_AF-A0A5K1E4H6-F1
#
_entry.id   AF-A0A5K1E4H6-F1
#
_cell.length_a   1.000
_cell.length_b   1.000
_cell.length_c   1.000
_cell.angle_alpha   90.00
_cell.angle_beta   90.00
_cell.angle_gamma   90.00
#
_symmetry.space_group_name_H-M   'P 1'
#
loop_
_entity.id
_entity.type
_entity.pdbx_description
1 polymer ?
#
loop_
_entity_poly.entity_id
_entity_poly.type
_entity_poly.pdbx_seq_one_letter_code
_entity_poly.pdbx_strand_id
1 'polypeptide(L)' 'GETNPFKPYKHRYHVPYRSSNSTSPLWYSIKRASAYIIVLSSYSAY' A
#
# COMPACT_ATOMS: atom_id res chain seq x y z
N GLY A 1 8.52 -2.02 -21.71
CA GLY A 1 7.94 -1.49 -20.46
C GLY A 1 7.10 -2.57 -19.84
N GLU A 2 7.08 -2.69 -18.51
CA GLU A 2 6.23 -3.66 -17.80
C GLU A 2 4.76 -3.22 -17.91
N THR A 3 3.88 -4.12 -18.37
CA THR A 3 2.47 -3.81 -18.63
C THR A 3 1.68 -3.53 -17.34
N ASN A 4 2.16 -4.06 -16.21
CA ASN A 4 1.55 -3.90 -14.90
C ASN A 4 2.57 -3.30 -13.92
N PRO A 5 2.37 -2.05 -13.48
CA PRO A 5 3.32 -1.41 -12.58
C PRO A 5 3.33 -2.12 -11.21
N PHE A 6 4.52 -2.21 -10.61
CA PHE A 6 4.76 -2.77 -9.26
C PHE A 6 4.46 -4.27 -9.10
N LYS A 7 4.38 -5.04 -10.20
CA LYS A 7 4.11 -6.49 -10.16
C LYS A 7 5.08 -7.27 -9.24
N PRO A 8 6.42 -7.11 -9.31
CA PRO A 8 7.32 -7.84 -8.42
C PRO A 8 7.19 -7.40 -6.95
N TYR A 9 6.94 -6.12 -6.70
CA TYR A 9 6.77 -5.59 -5.34
C TYR A 9 5.52 -6.15 -4.67
N LYS A 10 4.37 -6.09 -5.37
CA LYS A 10 3.09 -6.60 -4.85
C LYS A 10 3.12 -8.11 -4.58
N HIS A 11 3.92 -8.87 -5.33
CA HIS A 11 4.05 -10.31 -5.13
C HIS A 11 4.93 -10.68 -3.92
N ARG A 12 6.02 -9.91 -3.68
CA ARG A 12 7.01 -10.22 -2.64
C ARG A 12 6.66 -9.63 -1.27
N TYR A 13 6.00 -8.46 -1.24
CA TYR A 13 5.77 -7.70 -0.01
C TYR A 13 4.27 -7.46 0.19
N HIS A 14 3.68 -8.26 1.07
CA HIS A 14 2.29 -8.11 1.48
C HIS A 14 2.18 -7.05 2.59
N VAL A 15 1.18 -6.17 2.46
CA VAL A 15 0.90 -5.10 3.43
C VAL A 15 -0.56 -5.17 3.89
N PRO A 16 -0.88 -4.71 5.11
CA PRO A 16 -2.22 -4.81 5.68
C PRO A 16 -3.15 -3.69 5.15
N TYR A 17 -3.27 -3.53 3.84
CA TYR A 17 -4.11 -2.48 3.25
C TYR A 17 -5.61 -2.69 3.48
N ARG A 18 -6.03 -3.95 3.62
CA ARG A 18 -7.43 -4.32 3.90
C ARG A 18 -7.88 -3.92 5.30
N SER A 19 -6.99 -3.94 6.31
CA SER A 19 -7.36 -3.54 7.68
C SER A 19 -7.63 -2.04 7.80
N SER A 20 -7.16 -1.24 6.85
CA SER A 20 -7.46 0.19 6.76
C SER A 20 -8.54 0.52 5.72
N ASN A 21 -9.33 -0.47 5.27
CA ASN A 21 -10.33 -0.31 4.19
C ASN A 21 -9.78 0.32 2.90
N SER A 22 -8.49 0.13 2.61
CA SER A 22 -7.89 0.55 1.35
C SER A 22 -8.17 -0.48 0.26
N THR A 23 -8.25 -0.01 -0.99
CA THR A 23 -8.43 -0.85 -2.18
C THR A 23 -7.11 -1.31 -2.79
N SER A 24 -5.96 -0.77 -2.37
CA SER A 24 -4.66 -1.05 -2.97
C SER A 24 -3.55 -1.22 -1.93
N PRO A 25 -2.60 -2.14 -2.16
CA PRO A 25 -1.42 -2.29 -1.31
C PRO A 25 -0.45 -1.11 -1.39
N LEU A 26 -0.67 -0.13 -2.28
CA LEU A 26 0.23 1.01 -2.44
C LEU A 26 -0.10 2.17 -1.48
N TRP A 27 -1.29 2.21 -0.88
CA TRP A 27 -1.67 3.20 0.11
C TRP A 27 -2.49 2.55 1.22
N TYR A 28 -2.14 2.79 2.49
CA TYR A 28 -2.82 2.19 3.64
C TYR A 28 -2.45 2.91 4.93
N SER A 29 -3.13 2.57 6.02
CA SER A 29 -2.78 3.04 7.36
C SER A 29 -2.62 1.89 8.35
N ILE A 30 -1.77 2.10 9.36
CA ILE A 30 -1.60 1.16 10.46
C ILE A 30 -1.58 1.91 11.79
N LYS A 31 -2.09 1.24 12.83
CA LYS A 31 -1.94 1.66 14.23
C LYS A 31 -0.85 0.83 14.87
N ARG A 32 0.16 1.48 15.45
CA ARG A 32 1.21 0.80 16.22
C ARG A 32 1.47 1.57 17.50
N ALA A 33 1.21 0.92 18.64
CA ALA A 33 1.21 1.56 19.96
C ALA A 33 0.32 2.81 19.95
N SER A 34 0.88 3.99 20.24
CA SER A 34 0.17 5.28 20.25
C SER A 34 0.20 6.02 18.91
N ALA A 35 0.84 5.46 17.87
CA ALA A 35 1.01 6.13 16.59
C ALA A 35 0.04 5.62 15.52
N TYR A 36 -0.51 6.57 14.74
CA TYR A 36 -1.25 6.32 13.51
C TYR A 36 -0.37 6.68 12.32
N ILE A 37 -0.01 5.69 11.51
CA ILE A 37 0.90 5.85 10.38
C ILE A 37 0.09 5.75 9.10
N ILE A 38 0.19 6.76 8.22
CA ILE A 38 -0.45 6.79 6.90
C ILE A 38 0.63 6.69 5.83
N VAL A 39 0.51 5.69 4.97
CA VAL A 39 1.41 5.44 3.84
C VAL A 39 0.69 5.84 2.56
N LEU A 40 1.31 6.73 1.78
CA LEU A 40 0.81 7.23 0.50
C LEU A 40 1.72 6.80 -0.65
N SER A 41 1.17 6.75 -1.86
CA SER A 41 1.92 6.41 -3.08
C SER A 41 2.01 7.60 -4.02
N SER A 42 3.21 8.17 -4.17
CA SER A 42 3.45 9.31 -5.09
C SER A 42 3.26 8.96 -6.56
N TYR A 43 3.31 7.68 -6.91
CA TYR A 43 3.24 7.17 -8.29
C TYR A 43 1.93 6.46 -8.61
N SER A 44 0.95 6.55 -7.70
CA SER A 44 -0.41 6.10 -7.97
C SER A 44 -1.25 7.33 -8.30
N ALA A 45 -1.72 7.42 -9.55
CA ALA A 45 -2.74 8.39 -9.91
C ALA A 45 -4.07 8.00 -9.24
N TYR A 46 -4.83 9.00 -8.79
CA TYR A 46 -6.19 8.84 -8.25
C TYR A 46 -7.18 8.52 -9.37
#